data_AF-A0A9D6LS00-F1
#
_entry.id   AF-A0A9D6LS00-F1
#
_cell.length_a   1.000
_cell.length_b   1.000
_cell.length_c   1.000
_cell.angle_alpha   90.00
_cell.angle_beta   90.00
_cell.angle_gamma   90.00
#
_symmetry.space_group_name_H-M   'P 1'
#
loop_
_entity.id
_entity.type
_entity.pdbx_description
1 polymer ?
#
loop_
_entity_poly.entity_id
_entity_poly.type
_entity_poly.pdbx_seq_one_letter_code
_entity_poly.pdbx_strand_id
1 'polypeptide(L)'
;MAVVKNTFEENYLFFLRELSRIDRELDHLPKGSISVKKIGGIAYYYHQWREGKQVKSVSISREAPPDLIRKINRRKTLEAQKREILDDIRIIVRAIDAQAVTVHEILRLFSQHKINALLIGSYCLPAYKDAFNMKLPTIRTQDVDFLVPQPYKGKGADLESILSDLGFSRGFNPDGSTYFTNGVFRIEFLTPEKGEGTDKAVLIKDLGIHAEPLRYLQMLFDDPIHVKSKDVKYSVPNPWVFAFHKILIMKSRKVQTKKDKDLLQVVSLLREIKARPREWEKSRECLKALPSRWQRIIKEQVEIYLPDFLG
;
A
#
# COMPACT_ATOMS: atom_id res chain seq x y z
N MET A 1 17.55 -14.17 19.69
CA MET A 1 17.07 -12.92 19.03
C MET A 1 16.16 -13.20 17.83
N ALA A 2 16.52 -14.10 16.89
CA ALA A 2 15.66 -14.41 15.72
C ALA A 2 14.28 -15.00 16.08
N VAL A 3 14.22 -15.92 17.06
CA VAL A 3 12.95 -16.54 17.51
C VAL A 3 11.98 -15.49 18.04
N VAL A 4 12.45 -14.61 18.94
CA VAL A 4 11.63 -13.54 19.51
C VAL A 4 11.11 -12.58 18.44
N LYS A 5 11.95 -12.23 17.45
CA LYS A 5 11.54 -11.40 16.32
C LYS A 5 10.42 -12.07 15.50
N ASN A 6 10.59 -13.34 15.13
CA ASN A 6 9.55 -14.09 14.40
C ASN A 6 8.23 -14.14 15.19
N THR A 7 8.28 -14.35 16.51
CA THR A 7 7.08 -14.32 17.37
C THR A 7 6.36 -12.98 17.32
N PHE A 8 7.09 -11.86 17.34
CA PHE A 8 6.47 -10.54 17.20
C PHE A 8 5.84 -10.34 15.81
N GLU A 9 6.47 -10.83 14.74
CA GLU A 9 5.92 -10.76 13.38
C GLU A 9 4.64 -11.58 13.24
N GLU A 10 4.62 -12.81 13.78
CA GLU A 10 3.43 -13.67 13.81
C GLU A 10 2.29 -13.05 14.61
N ASN A 11 2.57 -12.52 15.80
CA ASN A 11 1.59 -11.83 16.63
C ASN A 11 1.03 -10.58 15.94
N TYR A 12 1.89 -9.80 15.26
CA TYR A 12 1.45 -8.64 14.50
C TYR A 12 0.43 -9.02 13.41
N LEU A 13 0.72 -10.04 12.61
CA LEU A 13 -0.19 -10.52 11.56
C LEU A 13 -1.47 -11.12 12.14
N PHE A 14 -1.38 -11.84 13.26
CA PHE A 14 -2.55 -12.34 13.99
C PHE A 14 -3.46 -11.20 14.42
N PHE A 15 -2.91 -10.14 15.01
CA PHE A 15 -3.69 -8.98 15.44
C PHE A 15 -4.33 -8.21 14.29
N LEU A 16 -3.66 -8.07 13.14
CA LEU A 16 -4.29 -7.47 11.95
C LEU A 16 -5.51 -8.28 11.47
N ARG A 17 -5.39 -9.61 11.45
CA ARG A 17 -6.51 -10.51 11.08
C ARG A 17 -7.65 -10.43 12.08
N GLU A 18 -7.35 -10.38 13.38
CA GLU A 18 -8.36 -10.22 14.42
C GLU A 18 -9.06 -8.85 14.37
N LEU A 19 -8.34 -7.76 14.10
CA LEU A 19 -8.96 -6.46 13.86
C LEU A 19 -9.92 -6.50 12.69
N SER A 20 -9.52 -7.15 11.59
CA SER A 20 -10.36 -7.32 10.40
C SER A 20 -11.64 -8.07 10.72
N ARG A 21 -11.53 -9.18 11.48
CA ARG A 21 -12.67 -9.98 11.94
C ARG A 21 -13.61 -9.15 12.80
N ILE A 22 -13.07 -8.38 13.75
CA ILE A 22 -13.85 -7.51 14.64
C ILE A 22 -14.58 -6.43 13.84
N ASP A 23 -13.90 -5.79 12.89
CA ASP A 23 -14.50 -4.71 12.10
C ASP A 23 -15.65 -5.18 11.22
N ARG A 24 -15.51 -6.34 10.56
CA ARG A 24 -16.61 -6.98 9.83
C ARG A 24 -17.82 -7.25 10.74
N GLU A 25 -17.59 -7.72 11.97
CA GLU A 25 -18.69 -7.97 12.92
C GLU A 25 -19.33 -6.66 13.40
N LEU A 26 -18.52 -5.61 13.65
CA LEU A 26 -19.01 -4.29 14.07
C LEU A 26 -19.88 -3.61 13.02
N ASP A 27 -19.64 -3.83 11.72
CA ASP A 27 -20.44 -3.24 10.63
C ASP A 27 -21.89 -3.73 10.64
N HIS A 28 -22.14 -4.93 11.19
CA HIS A 28 -23.48 -5.53 11.28
C HIS A 28 -24.17 -5.29 12.63
N LEU A 29 -23.52 -4.60 13.58
CA LEU A 29 -24.06 -4.36 14.92
C LEU A 29 -24.56 -2.92 15.12
N PRO A 30 -25.72 -2.72 15.79
CA PRO A 30 -26.29 -1.40 16.02
C PRO A 30 -25.38 -0.55 16.92
N LYS A 31 -25.11 0.68 16.49
CA LYS A 31 -24.34 1.67 17.26
C LYS A 31 -25.10 2.15 18.50
N GLY A 32 -24.39 2.61 19.51
CA GLY A 32 -24.99 3.36 20.63
C GLY A 32 -25.39 2.52 21.85
N SER A 33 -26.42 2.96 22.55
CA SER A 33 -26.87 2.39 23.83
C SER A 33 -28.39 2.36 23.93
N ILE A 34 -28.90 1.62 24.91
CA ILE A 34 -30.29 1.73 25.35
C ILE A 34 -30.32 2.66 26.55
N SER A 35 -31.23 3.64 26.53
CA SER A 35 -31.52 4.48 27.68
C SER A 35 -32.98 4.36 28.09
N VAL A 36 -33.24 4.68 29.35
CA VAL A 36 -34.56 4.57 29.97
C VAL A 36 -34.97 5.96 30.44
N LYS A 37 -36.17 6.41 30.06
CA LYS A 37 -36.80 7.59 30.65
C LYS A 37 -38.05 7.18 31.40
N LYS A 38 -38.23 7.70 32.61
CA LYS A 38 -39.46 7.53 33.38
C LYS A 38 -40.35 8.75 33.16
N ILE A 39 -41.53 8.57 32.58
CA ILE A 39 -42.52 9.63 32.37
C ILE A 39 -43.82 9.17 33.04
N GLY A 40 -44.26 9.90 34.07
CA GLY A 40 -45.46 9.53 34.84
C GLY A 40 -45.36 8.16 35.52
N GLY A 41 -44.17 7.75 35.98
CA GLY A 41 -43.93 6.44 36.60
C GLY A 41 -43.75 5.27 35.62
N ILE A 42 -44.06 5.47 34.33
CA ILE A 42 -43.90 4.45 33.27
C ILE A 42 -42.50 4.57 32.65
N ALA A 43 -41.81 3.44 32.50
CA ALA A 43 -40.51 3.37 31.83
C ALA A 43 -40.67 3.29 30.30
N TYR A 44 -39.93 4.14 29.59
CA TYR A 44 -39.84 4.18 28.14
C TYR A 44 -38.39 3.94 27.72
N TYR A 45 -38.17 2.94 26.87
CA TYR A 45 -36.84 2.58 26.38
C TYR A 45 -36.57 3.25 25.03
N TYR A 46 -35.37 3.81 24.90
CA TYR A 46 -34.90 4.48 23.70
C TYR A 46 -33.59 3.86 23.24
N HIS A 47 -33.45 3.61 21.94
CA HIS A 47 -32.17 3.35 21.31
C HIS A 47 -31.53 4.69 20.98
N GLN A 48 -30.36 4.97 21.56
CA GLN A 48 -29.66 6.24 21.41
C GLN A 48 -28.29 6.03 20.79
N TRP A 49 -27.95 6.84 19.80
CA TRP A 49 -26.61 6.86 19.20
C TRP A 49 -26.23 8.28 18.80
N ARG A 50 -24.92 8.52 18.66
CA ARG A 50 -24.42 9.78 18.11
C ARG A 50 -24.29 9.68 16.61
N GLU A 51 -24.77 10.70 15.92
CA GLU A 51 -24.53 10.93 14.50
C GLU A 51 -23.93 12.35 14.38
N GLY A 52 -22.61 12.40 14.12
CA GLY A 52 -21.85 13.65 14.22
C GLY A 52 -21.92 14.26 15.63
N LYS A 53 -22.40 15.50 15.72
CA LYS A 53 -22.56 16.22 16.98
C LYS A 53 -23.92 15.98 17.67
N GLN A 54 -24.88 15.35 16.99
CA GLN A 54 -26.24 15.17 17.51
C GLN A 54 -26.43 13.78 18.11
N VAL A 55 -27.21 13.69 19.19
CA VAL A 55 -27.68 12.42 19.75
C VAL A 55 -29.03 12.11 19.14
N LYS A 56 -29.12 11.07 18.32
CA LYS A 56 -30.37 10.52 17.84
C LYS A 56 -30.92 9.55 18.86
N SER A 57 -32.24 9.55 19.02
CA SER A 57 -32.96 8.68 19.94
C SER A 57 -34.22 8.19 19.26
N VAL A 58 -34.37 6.87 19.11
CA VAL A 58 -35.59 6.26 18.60
C VAL A 58 -36.26 5.52 19.74
N SER A 59 -37.56 5.79 19.95
CA SER A 59 -38.35 5.05 20.92
C SER A 59 -38.52 3.62 20.44
N ILE A 60 -38.29 2.66 21.34
CA ILE A 60 -38.42 1.23 21.00
C ILE A 60 -39.82 0.75 21.43
N SER A 61 -40.00 0.60 22.75
CA SER A 61 -41.23 0.11 23.39
C SER A 61 -41.13 0.30 24.91
N ARG A 62 -42.16 -0.14 25.66
CA ARG A 62 -42.15 -0.16 27.15
C ARG A 62 -41.17 -1.19 27.74
N GLU A 63 -40.60 -2.05 26.90
CA GLU A 63 -39.52 -2.97 27.23
C GLU A 63 -38.42 -2.89 26.17
N ALA A 64 -37.17 -3.12 26.57
CA ALA A 64 -36.06 -3.20 25.64
C ALA A 64 -35.98 -4.60 25.01
N PRO A 65 -35.97 -4.73 23.67
CA PRO A 65 -35.87 -6.02 23.01
C PRO A 65 -34.59 -6.75 23.46
N PRO A 66 -34.68 -7.98 23.99
CA PRO A 66 -33.51 -8.73 24.45
C PRO A 66 -32.45 -8.89 23.36
N ASP A 67 -32.87 -9.03 22.10
CA ASP A 67 -31.95 -9.13 20.97
C ASP A 67 -31.14 -7.85 20.73
N LEU A 68 -31.78 -6.68 20.85
CA LEU A 68 -31.12 -5.39 20.71
C LEU A 68 -30.11 -5.17 21.86
N ILE A 69 -30.48 -5.53 23.09
CA ILE A 69 -29.57 -5.48 24.25
C ILE A 69 -28.33 -6.35 23.99
N ARG A 70 -28.52 -7.60 23.55
CA ARG A 70 -27.41 -8.52 23.24
C ARG A 70 -26.50 -7.95 22.16
N LYS A 71 -27.06 -7.44 21.07
CA LYS A 71 -26.29 -6.85 19.96
C LYS A 71 -25.49 -5.61 20.39
N ILE A 72 -26.09 -4.73 21.19
CA ILE A 72 -25.40 -3.54 21.74
C ILE A 72 -24.27 -3.95 22.70
N ASN A 73 -24.52 -4.92 23.58
CA ASN A 73 -23.48 -5.41 24.50
C ASN A 73 -22.34 -6.09 23.75
N ARG A 74 -22.65 -6.91 22.73
CA ARG A 74 -21.64 -7.51 21.86
C ARG A 74 -20.79 -6.45 21.17
N ARG A 75 -21.42 -5.40 20.63
CA ARG A 75 -20.71 -4.26 20.04
C ARG A 75 -19.74 -3.62 21.04
N LYS A 76 -20.18 -3.34 22.27
CA LYS A 76 -19.31 -2.76 23.31
C LYS A 76 -18.13 -3.66 23.67
N THR A 77 -18.34 -4.97 23.76
CA THR A 77 -17.26 -5.95 23.99
C THR A 77 -16.25 -5.93 22.84
N LEU A 78 -16.71 -5.95 21.60
CA LEU A 78 -15.84 -5.87 20.41
C LEU A 78 -15.09 -4.54 20.33
N GLU A 79 -15.72 -3.42 20.65
CA GLU A 79 -15.08 -2.10 20.71
C GLU A 79 -14.02 -2.01 21.84
N ALA A 80 -14.18 -2.76 22.94
CA ALA A 80 -13.16 -2.92 23.96
C ALA A 80 -11.98 -3.78 23.46
N GLN A 81 -12.27 -4.97 22.92
CA GLN A 81 -11.26 -5.87 22.32
C GLN A 81 -10.46 -5.18 21.22
N LYS A 82 -11.12 -4.43 20.33
CA LYS A 82 -10.48 -3.65 19.28
C LYS A 82 -9.46 -2.66 19.86
N ARG A 83 -9.78 -1.99 20.97
CA ARG A 83 -8.86 -1.04 21.62
C ARG A 83 -7.64 -1.75 22.20
N GLU A 84 -7.83 -2.88 22.87
CA GLU A 84 -6.72 -3.69 23.42
C GLU A 84 -5.78 -4.17 22.31
N ILE A 85 -6.33 -4.74 21.23
CA ILE A 85 -5.52 -5.20 20.09
C ILE A 85 -4.76 -4.06 19.43
N LEU A 86 -5.37 -2.87 19.31
CA LEU A 86 -4.68 -1.68 18.77
C LEU A 86 -3.51 -1.25 19.66
N ASP A 87 -3.64 -1.37 20.98
CA ASP A 87 -2.55 -1.06 21.92
C ASP A 87 -1.43 -2.11 21.83
N ASP A 88 -1.75 -3.40 21.69
CA ASP A 88 -0.77 -4.46 21.45
C ASP A 88 -0.02 -4.26 20.14
N ILE A 89 -0.73 -3.93 19.06
CA ILE A 89 -0.13 -3.57 17.77
C ILE A 89 0.84 -2.40 17.93
N ARG A 90 0.49 -1.36 18.69
CA ARG A 90 1.39 -0.21 18.92
C ARG A 90 2.69 -0.63 19.61
N ILE A 91 2.62 -1.57 20.55
CA ILE A 91 3.81 -2.10 21.24
C ILE A 91 4.68 -2.88 20.25
N ILE A 92 4.07 -3.77 19.46
CA ILE A 92 4.81 -4.60 18.50
C ILE A 92 5.44 -3.76 17.39
N VAL A 93 4.72 -2.80 16.82
CA VAL A 93 5.23 -1.90 15.77
C VAL A 93 6.46 -1.11 16.23
N ARG A 94 6.61 -0.84 17.54
CA ARG A 94 7.83 -0.23 18.09
C ARG A 94 9.01 -1.20 18.16
N ALA A 95 8.74 -2.51 18.25
CA ALA A 95 9.73 -3.56 18.41
C ALA A 95 10.21 -4.17 17.08
N ILE A 96 9.41 -4.10 16.01
CA ILE A 96 9.71 -4.72 14.72
C ILE A 96 9.60 -3.75 13.53
N ASP A 97 10.19 -4.14 12.40
CA ASP A 97 9.97 -3.48 11.12
C ASP A 97 8.62 -3.92 10.51
N ALA A 98 7.53 -3.43 11.10
CA ALA A 98 6.17 -3.77 10.68
C ALA A 98 5.92 -3.44 9.20
N GLN A 99 6.67 -2.49 8.66
CA GLN A 99 6.62 -2.13 7.24
C GLN A 99 7.10 -3.29 6.36
N ALA A 100 8.29 -3.83 6.64
CA ALA A 100 8.82 -4.97 5.91
C ALA A 100 7.89 -6.20 6.00
N VAL A 101 7.34 -6.47 7.19
CA VAL A 101 6.40 -7.58 7.44
C VAL A 101 5.11 -7.42 6.63
N THR A 102 4.51 -6.23 6.66
CA THR A 102 3.25 -5.94 5.95
C THR A 102 3.43 -6.09 4.44
N VAL A 103 4.50 -5.52 3.88
CA VAL A 103 4.77 -5.66 2.44
C VAL A 103 5.04 -7.10 2.06
N HIS A 104 5.79 -7.85 2.87
CA HIS A 104 6.02 -9.27 2.62
C HIS A 104 4.71 -10.06 2.54
N GLU A 105 3.78 -9.84 3.46
CA GLU A 105 2.48 -10.53 3.45
C GLU A 105 1.59 -10.10 2.27
N ILE A 106 1.60 -8.82 1.87
CA ILE A 106 0.90 -8.37 0.63
C ILE A 106 1.46 -9.09 -0.60
N LEU A 107 2.79 -9.15 -0.73
CA LEU A 107 3.45 -9.84 -1.85
C LEU A 107 3.15 -11.35 -1.82
N ARG A 108 3.06 -11.95 -0.63
CA ARG A 108 2.68 -13.34 -0.43
C ARG A 108 1.26 -13.62 -0.94
N LEU A 109 0.30 -12.79 -0.56
CA LEU A 109 -1.08 -12.87 -1.07
C LEU A 109 -1.10 -12.71 -2.60
N PHE A 110 -0.38 -11.73 -3.15
CA PHE A 110 -0.32 -11.52 -4.59
C PHE A 110 0.27 -12.73 -5.33
N SER A 111 1.32 -13.33 -4.78
CA SER A 111 1.94 -14.57 -5.29
C SER A 111 0.96 -15.75 -5.26
N GLN A 112 0.26 -15.96 -4.14
CA GLN A 112 -0.73 -17.05 -3.97
C GLN A 112 -1.90 -16.92 -4.96
N HIS A 113 -2.40 -15.70 -5.15
CA HIS A 113 -3.50 -15.42 -6.06
C HIS A 113 -3.07 -15.20 -7.51
N LYS A 114 -1.77 -15.29 -7.82
CA LYS A 114 -1.18 -15.07 -9.15
C LYS A 114 -1.55 -13.72 -9.76
N ILE A 115 -1.57 -12.68 -8.91
CA ILE A 115 -1.83 -11.30 -9.31
C ILE A 115 -0.60 -10.77 -10.06
N ASN A 116 -0.79 -10.36 -11.32
CA ASN A 116 0.28 -9.74 -12.10
C ASN A 116 0.38 -8.24 -11.80
N ALA A 117 1.23 -7.90 -10.83
CA ALA A 117 1.58 -6.52 -10.50
C ALA A 117 3.07 -6.41 -10.18
N LEU A 118 3.68 -5.31 -10.62
CA LEU A 118 5.09 -4.98 -10.37
C LEU A 118 5.18 -4.11 -9.12
N LEU A 119 5.97 -4.50 -8.13
CA LEU A 119 6.23 -3.67 -6.96
C LEU A 119 7.12 -2.50 -7.38
N ILE A 120 6.64 -1.26 -7.21
CA ILE A 120 7.37 -0.06 -7.60
C ILE A 120 7.57 0.87 -6.39
N GLY A 121 8.00 2.11 -6.66
CA GLY A 121 8.23 3.09 -5.60
C GLY A 121 9.45 2.74 -4.74
N SER A 122 9.44 3.19 -3.47
CA SER A 122 10.61 3.08 -2.61
C SER A 122 10.94 1.66 -2.14
N TYR A 123 9.99 0.72 -2.25
CA TYR A 123 10.20 -0.69 -1.91
C TYR A 123 11.02 -1.47 -2.94
N CYS A 124 11.37 -0.85 -4.07
CA CYS A 124 12.36 -1.42 -4.98
C CYS A 124 13.75 -1.49 -4.33
N LEU A 125 14.12 -0.54 -3.47
CA LEU A 125 15.49 -0.49 -2.94
C LEU A 125 15.84 -1.68 -2.04
N PRO A 126 14.99 -2.09 -1.08
CA PRO A 126 15.23 -3.33 -0.34
C PRO A 126 15.41 -4.54 -1.26
N ALA A 127 14.58 -4.68 -2.30
CA ALA A 127 14.71 -5.76 -3.27
C ALA A 127 16.07 -5.73 -4.01
N TYR A 128 16.59 -4.55 -4.34
CA TYR A 128 17.91 -4.42 -4.97
C TYR A 128 19.06 -4.68 -4.01
N LYS A 129 18.92 -4.33 -2.72
CA LYS A 129 19.88 -4.71 -1.68
C LYS A 129 20.01 -6.23 -1.63
N ASP A 130 18.88 -6.93 -1.61
CA ASP A 130 18.86 -8.38 -1.50
C ASP A 130 19.33 -9.07 -2.79
N ALA A 131 18.92 -8.58 -3.97
CA ALA A 131 19.22 -9.21 -5.25
C ALA A 131 20.63 -8.91 -5.79
N PHE A 132 21.19 -7.72 -5.53
CA PHE A 132 22.46 -7.26 -6.11
C PHE A 132 23.51 -6.85 -5.07
N ASN A 133 23.21 -7.02 -3.77
CA ASN A 133 24.05 -6.57 -2.67
C ASN A 133 24.41 -5.07 -2.77
N MET A 134 23.46 -4.25 -3.24
CA MET A 134 23.69 -2.81 -3.43
C MET A 134 23.63 -2.04 -2.11
N LYS A 135 24.53 -1.07 -1.92
CA LYS A 135 24.54 -0.20 -0.73
C LYS A 135 23.61 1.00 -0.92
N LEU A 136 22.31 0.76 -0.73
CA LEU A 136 21.26 1.76 -0.97
C LEU A 136 20.72 2.38 0.33
N PRO A 137 20.17 3.61 0.29
CA PRO A 137 19.53 4.21 1.45
C PRO A 137 18.34 3.37 1.92
N THR A 138 18.15 3.27 3.23
CA THR A 138 16.93 2.67 3.80
C THR A 138 15.80 3.69 3.67
N ILE A 139 14.66 3.25 3.15
CA ILE A 139 13.49 4.11 3.02
C ILE A 139 12.40 3.61 3.96
N ARG A 140 11.87 4.53 4.77
CA ARG A 140 10.63 4.34 5.50
C ARG A 140 9.52 5.02 4.72
N THR A 141 8.62 4.25 4.12
CA THR A 141 7.46 4.76 3.39
C THR A 141 6.24 3.95 3.78
N GLN A 142 5.14 4.61 4.13
CA GLN A 142 3.90 3.92 4.46
C GLN A 142 3.11 3.52 3.20
N ASP A 143 3.34 4.22 2.10
CA ASP A 143 2.71 3.98 0.81
C ASP A 143 3.48 2.90 0.04
N VAL A 144 2.77 1.84 -0.34
CA VAL A 144 3.22 0.71 -1.18
C VAL A 144 2.57 0.85 -2.55
N ASP A 145 3.39 0.99 -3.58
CA ASP A 145 2.91 1.24 -4.93
C ASP A 145 3.04 -0.03 -5.79
N PHE A 146 1.96 -0.42 -6.45
CA PHE A 146 1.95 -1.51 -7.42
C PHE A 146 1.62 -1.00 -8.82
N LEU A 147 2.48 -1.31 -9.78
CA LEU A 147 2.24 -1.04 -11.19
C LEU A 147 1.54 -2.24 -11.84
N VAL A 148 0.35 -2.02 -12.38
CA VAL A 148 -0.47 -3.03 -13.04
C VAL A 148 -0.40 -2.83 -14.56
N PRO A 149 -0.19 -3.89 -15.37
CA PRO A 149 -0.14 -3.76 -16.82
C PRO A 149 -1.52 -3.45 -17.40
N GLN A 150 -1.53 -2.72 -18.53
CA GLN A 150 -2.76 -2.41 -19.27
C GLN A 150 -2.60 -2.75 -20.77
N PRO A 151 -3.36 -3.70 -21.32
CA PRO A 151 -4.38 -4.51 -20.65
C PRO A 151 -3.79 -5.43 -19.57
N TYR A 152 -4.59 -5.77 -18.57
CA TYR A 152 -4.18 -6.68 -17.51
C TYR A 152 -3.90 -8.07 -18.08
N LYS A 153 -2.82 -8.71 -17.60
CA LYS A 153 -2.36 -10.02 -18.04
C LYS A 153 -2.05 -10.92 -16.84
N GLY A 154 -3.04 -11.18 -16.00
CA GLY A 154 -2.90 -12.01 -14.81
C GLY A 154 -4.19 -12.75 -14.49
N LYS A 155 -4.20 -13.47 -13.37
CA LYS A 155 -5.43 -14.11 -12.88
C LYS A 155 -6.32 -13.05 -12.24
N GLY A 156 -7.60 -13.03 -12.60
CA GLY A 156 -8.57 -12.18 -11.91
C GLY A 156 -8.68 -12.54 -10.42
N ALA A 157 -8.79 -11.51 -9.58
CA ALA A 157 -8.79 -11.63 -8.14
C ALA A 157 -9.56 -10.48 -7.50
N ASP A 158 -10.35 -10.77 -6.46
CA ASP A 158 -10.99 -9.73 -5.66
C ASP A 158 -9.98 -9.15 -4.66
N LEU A 159 -9.35 -8.04 -5.03
CA LEU A 159 -8.37 -7.38 -4.17
C LEU A 159 -8.96 -6.88 -2.86
N GLU A 160 -10.24 -6.53 -2.81
CA GLU A 160 -10.87 -6.08 -1.57
C GLU A 160 -11.02 -7.23 -0.59
N SER A 161 -11.53 -8.37 -1.05
CA SER A 161 -11.58 -9.57 -0.21
C SER A 161 -10.18 -9.97 0.28
N ILE A 162 -9.19 -10.04 -0.62
CA ILE A 162 -7.83 -10.49 -0.30
C ILE A 162 -7.15 -9.57 0.72
N LEU A 163 -7.21 -8.25 0.51
CA LEU A 163 -6.52 -7.29 1.38
C LEU A 163 -7.26 -7.04 2.69
N SER A 164 -8.58 -7.26 2.72
CA SER A 164 -9.37 -7.11 3.95
C SER A 164 -8.97 -8.11 5.04
N ASP A 165 -8.38 -9.25 4.70
CA ASP A 165 -7.83 -10.19 5.70
C ASP A 165 -6.60 -9.64 6.43
N LEU A 166 -5.96 -8.59 5.90
CA LEU A 166 -4.85 -7.87 6.52
C LEU A 166 -5.27 -6.52 7.15
N GLY A 167 -6.58 -6.30 7.32
CA GLY A 167 -7.13 -5.10 7.94
C GLY A 167 -7.20 -3.91 7.00
N PHE A 168 -6.96 -4.12 5.70
CA PHE A 168 -7.09 -3.05 4.72
C PHE A 168 -8.55 -2.87 4.30
N SER A 169 -9.02 -1.64 4.35
CA SER A 169 -10.28 -1.22 3.77
C SER A 169 -10.06 -0.41 2.49
N ARG A 170 -11.02 -0.50 1.58
CA ARG A 170 -11.00 0.24 0.32
C ARG A 170 -11.31 1.72 0.54
N GLY A 171 -10.61 2.58 -0.18
CA GLY A 171 -10.89 4.01 -0.30
C GLY A 171 -10.66 4.51 -1.73
N PHE A 172 -11.02 5.78 -1.96
CA PHE A 172 -10.91 6.41 -3.28
C PHE A 172 -10.21 7.76 -3.18
N ASN A 173 -9.30 8.01 -4.11
CA ASN A 173 -8.66 9.30 -4.32
C ASN A 173 -9.59 10.28 -5.03
N PRO A 174 -9.28 11.59 -5.00
CA PRO A 174 -10.06 12.61 -5.73
C PRO A 174 -10.18 12.37 -7.24
N ASP A 175 -9.20 11.68 -7.85
CA ASP A 175 -9.18 11.29 -9.27
C ASP A 175 -9.99 10.00 -9.57
N GLY A 176 -10.59 9.39 -8.53
CA GLY A 176 -11.34 8.15 -8.59
C GLY A 176 -10.49 6.87 -8.47
N SER A 177 -9.17 6.97 -8.31
CA SER A 177 -8.31 5.80 -8.17
C SER A 177 -8.53 5.12 -6.81
N THR A 178 -8.48 3.80 -6.81
CA THR A 178 -8.69 2.96 -5.64
C THR A 178 -7.39 2.85 -4.85
N TYR A 179 -7.45 3.09 -3.55
CA TYR A 179 -6.39 2.72 -2.62
C TYR A 179 -6.94 1.80 -1.53
N PHE A 180 -6.05 1.10 -0.84
CA PHE A 180 -6.41 0.32 0.33
C PHE A 180 -5.60 0.79 1.53
N THR A 181 -6.22 0.90 2.69
CA THR A 181 -5.52 1.32 3.92
C THR A 181 -5.99 0.57 5.15
N ASN A 182 -5.07 0.31 6.07
CA ASN A 182 -5.38 -0.15 7.43
C ASN A 182 -5.17 0.95 8.48
N GLY A 183 -5.10 2.21 8.04
CA GLY A 183 -4.83 3.39 8.88
C GLY A 183 -3.35 3.69 9.13
N VAL A 184 -2.46 2.72 8.93
CA VAL A 184 -1.00 2.88 9.08
C VAL A 184 -0.29 2.81 7.73
N PHE A 185 -0.70 1.84 6.90
CA PHE A 185 -0.18 1.62 5.56
C PHE A 185 -1.22 1.92 4.51
N ARG A 186 -0.73 2.23 3.31
CA ARG A 186 -1.56 2.53 2.16
C ARG A 186 -1.01 1.80 0.94
N ILE A 187 -1.89 1.15 0.19
CA ILE A 187 -1.57 0.44 -1.04
C ILE A 187 -2.21 1.21 -2.18
N GLU A 188 -1.40 1.61 -3.15
CA GLU A 188 -1.83 2.34 -4.35
C GLU A 188 -1.54 1.50 -5.60
N PHE A 189 -2.42 1.63 -6.58
CA PHE A 189 -2.31 0.94 -7.85
C PHE A 189 -2.16 1.93 -8.98
N LEU A 190 -1.06 1.79 -9.72
CA LEU A 190 -0.69 2.65 -10.84
C LEU A 190 -0.76 1.85 -12.14
N THR A 191 -1.00 2.52 -13.26
CA THR A 191 -1.00 1.92 -14.60
C THR A 191 -0.34 2.86 -15.61
N PRO A 192 0.23 2.38 -16.73
CA PRO A 192 0.76 3.28 -17.75
C PRO A 192 -0.33 4.16 -18.39
N GLU A 193 -0.08 5.48 -18.41
CA GLU A 193 -0.88 6.42 -19.20
C GLU A 193 -0.73 6.15 -20.71
N LYS A 194 -1.82 6.25 -21.47
CA LYS A 194 -1.85 6.07 -22.93
C LYS A 194 -2.48 7.29 -23.64
N GLY A 195 -2.04 7.55 -24.86
CA GLY A 195 -2.64 8.56 -25.75
C GLY A 195 -2.40 10.00 -25.29
N GLU A 196 -3.41 10.85 -25.46
CA GLU A 196 -3.36 12.29 -25.11
C GLU A 196 -3.26 12.55 -23.59
N GLY A 197 -3.39 11.49 -22.79
CA GLY A 197 -3.41 11.53 -21.34
C GLY A 197 -4.84 11.54 -20.80
N THR A 198 -5.02 11.00 -19.59
CA THR A 198 -6.32 11.00 -18.93
C THR A 198 -6.16 11.27 -17.46
N ASP A 199 -6.91 12.24 -16.96
CA ASP A 199 -6.94 12.56 -15.52
C ASP A 199 -7.89 11.62 -14.74
N LYS A 200 -8.39 10.55 -15.36
CA LYS A 200 -9.35 9.62 -14.75
C LYS A 200 -8.70 8.28 -14.48
N ALA A 201 -9.02 7.73 -13.31
CA ALA A 201 -8.60 6.40 -12.96
C ALA A 201 -9.13 5.34 -13.95
N VAL A 202 -8.30 4.36 -14.26
CA VAL A 202 -8.59 3.30 -15.23
C VAL A 202 -9.07 2.05 -14.52
N LEU A 203 -10.26 1.57 -14.89
CA LEU A 203 -10.81 0.33 -14.35
C LEU A 203 -10.00 -0.89 -14.83
N ILE A 204 -9.47 -1.65 -13.87
CA ILE A 204 -8.88 -2.97 -14.07
C ILE A 204 -9.88 -4.00 -13.58
N LYS A 205 -10.80 -4.38 -14.48
CA LYS A 205 -11.96 -5.24 -14.17
C LYS A 205 -11.57 -6.53 -13.45
N ASP A 206 -10.51 -7.19 -13.93
CA ASP A 206 -10.04 -8.46 -13.37
C ASP A 206 -9.60 -8.36 -11.90
N LEU A 207 -9.24 -7.17 -11.44
CA LEU A 207 -8.80 -6.91 -10.06
C LEU A 207 -9.84 -6.15 -9.23
N GLY A 208 -10.96 -5.72 -9.83
CA GLY A 208 -11.99 -4.94 -9.15
C GLY A 208 -11.53 -3.57 -8.64
N ILE A 209 -10.52 -2.96 -9.26
CA ILE A 209 -9.93 -1.67 -8.83
C ILE A 209 -9.86 -0.65 -9.96
N HIS A 210 -9.76 0.63 -9.59
CA HIS A 210 -9.39 1.70 -10.51
C HIS A 210 -7.94 2.11 -10.25
N ALA A 211 -7.05 1.99 -11.22
CA ALA A 211 -5.64 2.36 -11.11
C ALA A 211 -5.40 3.79 -11.61
N GLU A 212 -4.49 4.53 -10.98
CA GLU A 212 -4.08 5.87 -11.42
C GLU A 212 -3.14 5.76 -12.64
N PRO A 213 -3.49 6.35 -13.79
CA PRO A 213 -2.62 6.37 -14.96
C PRO A 213 -1.50 7.41 -14.81
N LEU A 214 -0.23 7.02 -14.96
CA LEU A 214 0.89 7.98 -14.99
C LEU A 214 1.84 7.76 -16.18
N ARG A 215 2.49 8.86 -16.58
CA ARG A 215 3.50 8.88 -17.64
C ARG A 215 4.74 8.07 -17.28
N TYR A 216 5.41 7.58 -18.32
CA TYR A 216 6.68 6.85 -18.26
C TYR A 216 6.62 5.50 -17.53
N LEU A 217 5.50 5.13 -16.88
CA LEU A 217 5.39 3.86 -16.16
C LEU A 217 5.55 2.63 -17.06
N GLN A 218 5.21 2.72 -18.36
CA GLN A 218 5.39 1.61 -19.31
C GLN A 218 6.83 1.10 -19.35
N MET A 219 7.83 1.98 -19.19
CA MET A 219 9.24 1.57 -19.24
C MET A 219 9.62 0.66 -18.09
N LEU A 220 8.95 0.74 -16.94
CA LEU A 220 9.27 -0.05 -15.75
C LEU A 220 9.02 -1.57 -15.95
N PHE A 221 8.29 -1.95 -17.00
CA PHE A 221 8.12 -3.34 -17.42
C PHE A 221 9.25 -3.89 -18.29
N ASP A 222 10.27 -3.07 -18.61
CA ASP A 222 11.43 -3.51 -19.38
C ASP A 222 12.41 -4.31 -18.50
N ASP A 223 12.67 -5.56 -18.89
CA ASP A 223 13.54 -6.55 -18.22
C ASP A 223 13.44 -6.54 -16.67
N PRO A 224 12.23 -6.73 -16.08
CA PRO A 224 12.03 -6.62 -14.65
C PRO A 224 12.79 -7.71 -13.89
N ILE A 225 13.23 -7.40 -12.69
CA ILE A 225 13.88 -8.36 -11.80
C ILE A 225 12.82 -9.20 -11.12
N HIS A 226 12.91 -10.52 -11.31
CA HIS A 226 12.06 -11.48 -10.62
C HIS A 226 12.72 -11.92 -9.30
N VAL A 227 12.13 -11.51 -8.19
CA VAL A 227 12.60 -11.88 -6.84
C VAL A 227 11.86 -13.12 -6.36
N LYS A 228 12.62 -14.11 -5.88
CA LYS A 228 12.09 -15.33 -5.26
C LYS A 228 12.73 -15.48 -3.88
N SER A 229 11.92 -15.35 -2.83
CA SER A 229 12.37 -15.54 -1.44
C SER A 229 11.36 -16.41 -0.69
N LYS A 230 11.83 -17.48 -0.06
CA LYS A 230 11.05 -18.50 0.68
C LYS A 230 9.76 -18.92 -0.05
N ASP A 231 8.65 -18.26 0.23
CA ASP A 231 7.28 -18.52 -0.21
C ASP A 231 6.65 -17.39 -1.05
N VAL A 232 7.42 -16.35 -1.38
CA VAL A 232 6.96 -15.19 -2.14
C VAL A 232 7.69 -15.08 -3.49
N LYS A 233 6.91 -14.85 -4.55
CA LYS A 233 7.40 -14.47 -5.88
C LYS A 233 6.80 -13.13 -6.26
N TYR A 234 7.66 -12.17 -6.59
CA TYR A 234 7.25 -10.86 -7.05
C TYR A 234 8.29 -10.30 -8.01
N SER A 235 7.94 -9.19 -8.66
CA SER A 235 8.85 -8.52 -9.58
C SER A 235 9.00 -7.06 -9.18
N VAL A 236 10.19 -6.52 -9.39
CA VAL A 236 10.49 -5.09 -9.30
C VAL A 236 11.09 -4.61 -10.62
N PRO A 237 11.02 -3.33 -10.98
CA PRO A 237 11.67 -2.83 -12.17
C PRO A 237 13.17 -3.11 -12.13
N ASN A 238 13.81 -3.10 -13.29
CA ASN A 238 15.25 -3.12 -13.34
C ASN A 238 15.87 -1.85 -12.69
N PRO A 239 17.01 -1.89 -11.97
CA PRO A 239 17.46 -0.75 -11.16
C PRO A 239 17.85 0.47 -12.01
N TRP A 240 18.43 0.27 -13.20
CA TRP A 240 18.73 1.38 -14.12
C TRP A 240 17.46 1.93 -14.77
N VAL A 241 16.51 1.08 -15.15
CA VAL A 241 15.20 1.51 -15.67
C VAL A 241 14.45 2.34 -14.62
N PHE A 242 14.47 1.91 -13.35
CA PHE A 242 13.89 2.66 -12.24
C PHE A 242 14.57 4.02 -12.04
N ALA A 243 15.91 4.08 -12.10
CA ALA A 243 16.64 5.33 -12.01
C ALA A 243 16.32 6.29 -13.16
N PHE A 244 16.28 5.80 -14.41
CA PHE A 244 15.91 6.57 -15.58
C PHE A 244 14.47 7.10 -15.48
N HIS A 245 13.53 6.26 -15.06
CA HIS A 245 12.15 6.67 -14.79
C HIS A 245 12.10 7.81 -13.76
N LYS A 246 12.81 7.68 -12.64
CA LYS A 246 12.88 8.72 -11.59
C LYS A 246 13.40 10.04 -12.15
N ILE A 247 14.45 10.00 -12.96
CA ILE A 247 15.01 11.19 -13.63
C ILE A 247 13.97 11.86 -14.53
N LEU A 248 13.22 11.09 -15.33
CA LEU A 248 12.21 11.62 -16.24
C LEU A 248 11.07 12.34 -15.50
N ILE A 249 10.66 11.84 -14.34
CA ILE A 249 9.56 12.43 -13.54
C ILE A 249 10.01 13.53 -12.56
N MET A 250 11.31 13.71 -12.33
CA MET A 250 11.81 14.73 -11.38
C MET A 250 11.36 16.14 -11.76
N LYS A 251 11.33 16.47 -13.07
CA LYS A 251 10.89 17.79 -13.56
C LYS A 251 9.41 18.07 -13.29
N SER A 252 8.56 17.04 -13.25
CA SER A 252 7.11 17.16 -12.99
C SER A 252 6.74 17.10 -11.51
N ARG A 253 7.66 16.74 -10.61
CA ARG A 253 7.40 16.78 -9.16
C ARG A 253 7.21 18.23 -8.70
N LYS A 254 6.17 18.49 -7.91
CA LYS A 254 5.92 19.82 -7.31
C LYS A 254 6.55 19.95 -5.92
N VAL A 255 6.55 18.87 -5.14
CA VAL A 255 7.01 18.86 -3.75
C VAL A 255 8.53 18.68 -3.68
N GLN A 256 9.23 19.65 -3.09
CA GLN A 256 10.71 19.65 -3.02
C GLN A 256 11.26 18.43 -2.28
N THR A 257 10.68 18.05 -1.14
CA THR A 257 11.14 16.88 -0.37
C THR A 257 11.03 15.56 -1.16
N LYS A 258 10.04 15.43 -2.06
CA LYS A 258 9.94 14.27 -2.97
C LYS A 258 11.02 14.32 -4.06
N LYS A 259 11.38 15.51 -4.55
CA LYS A 259 12.52 15.69 -5.49
C LYS A 259 13.84 15.29 -4.85
N ASP A 260 14.12 15.78 -3.64
CA ASP A 260 15.37 15.49 -2.94
C ASP A 260 15.48 13.98 -2.65
N LYS A 261 14.35 13.36 -2.26
CA LYS A 261 14.24 11.91 -2.08
C LYS A 261 14.50 11.15 -3.39
N ASP A 262 13.89 11.57 -4.51
CA ASP A 262 14.09 10.94 -5.81
C ASP A 262 15.55 11.10 -6.27
N LEU A 263 16.15 12.28 -6.10
CA LEU A 263 17.55 12.57 -6.44
C LEU A 263 18.52 11.68 -5.63
N LEU A 264 18.34 11.58 -4.31
CA LEU A 264 19.16 10.72 -3.46
C LEU A 264 19.11 9.25 -3.94
N GLN A 265 17.91 8.75 -4.26
CA GLN A 265 17.75 7.38 -4.76
C GLN A 265 18.45 7.17 -6.09
N VAL A 266 18.27 8.09 -7.04
CA VAL A 266 18.93 8.05 -8.35
C VAL A 266 20.44 8.04 -8.18
N VAL A 267 20.99 8.99 -7.42
CA VAL A 267 22.44 9.09 -7.23
C VAL A 267 23.02 7.83 -6.60
N SER A 268 22.37 7.29 -5.56
CA SER A 268 22.81 6.04 -4.93
C SER A 268 22.74 4.85 -5.87
N LEU A 269 21.64 4.69 -6.62
CA LEU A 269 21.48 3.59 -7.56
C LEU A 269 22.52 3.64 -8.69
N LEU A 270 22.67 4.80 -9.31
CA LEU A 270 23.59 4.98 -10.42
C LEU A 270 25.05 4.75 -10.00
N ARG A 271 25.46 5.18 -8.80
CA ARG A 271 26.80 4.85 -8.25
C ARG A 271 27.00 3.35 -8.10
N GLU A 272 26.03 2.65 -7.53
CA GLU A 272 26.08 1.19 -7.35
C GLU A 272 26.08 0.44 -8.69
N ILE A 273 25.32 0.91 -9.67
CA ILE A 273 25.29 0.34 -11.04
C ILE A 273 26.66 0.54 -11.70
N LYS A 274 27.23 1.76 -11.66
CA LYS A 274 28.52 2.06 -12.29
C LYS A 274 29.66 1.22 -11.70
N ALA A 275 29.61 0.94 -10.40
CA ALA A 275 30.58 0.09 -9.72
C ALA A 275 30.55 -1.39 -10.16
N ARG A 276 29.58 -1.78 -11.01
CA ARG A 276 29.36 -3.16 -11.46
C ARG A 276 29.39 -3.22 -12.99
N PRO A 277 30.46 -3.76 -13.62
CA PRO A 277 30.67 -3.64 -15.07
C PRO A 277 29.53 -4.16 -15.96
N ARG A 278 28.92 -5.30 -15.59
CA ARG A 278 27.84 -5.93 -16.37
C ARG A 278 26.56 -5.10 -16.34
N GLU A 279 26.16 -4.67 -15.14
CA GLU A 279 25.00 -3.82 -14.90
C GLU A 279 25.22 -2.45 -15.55
N TRP A 280 26.46 -1.94 -15.51
CA TRP A 280 26.85 -0.71 -16.16
C TRP A 280 26.66 -0.78 -17.67
N GLU A 281 27.19 -1.81 -18.33
CA GLU A 281 27.05 -2.03 -19.76
C GLU A 281 25.58 -2.11 -20.18
N LYS A 282 24.79 -2.97 -19.51
CA LYS A 282 23.35 -3.12 -19.77
C LYS A 282 22.59 -1.81 -19.58
N SER A 283 22.93 -1.01 -18.57
CA SER A 283 22.27 0.28 -18.35
C SER A 283 22.48 1.24 -19.53
N ARG A 284 23.65 1.21 -20.18
CA ARG A 284 23.95 2.04 -21.36
C ARG A 284 23.24 1.54 -22.61
N GLU A 285 23.13 0.22 -22.79
CA GLU A 285 22.33 -0.37 -23.87
C GLU A 285 20.85 0.01 -23.74
N CYS A 286 20.29 -0.13 -22.53
CA CYS A 286 18.94 0.31 -22.22
C CYS A 286 18.75 1.80 -22.53
N LEU A 287 19.67 2.66 -22.08
CA LEU A 287 19.61 4.10 -22.37
C LEU A 287 19.63 4.38 -23.88
N LYS A 288 20.44 3.67 -24.67
CA LYS A 288 20.49 3.84 -26.13
C LYS A 288 19.20 3.39 -26.83
N ALA A 289 18.46 2.46 -26.25
CA ALA A 289 17.18 1.98 -26.78
C ALA A 289 15.98 2.89 -26.47
N LEU A 290 16.11 3.82 -25.51
CA LEU A 290 15.04 4.75 -25.16
C LEU A 290 14.79 5.79 -26.27
N PRO A 291 13.59 6.42 -26.34
CA PRO A 291 13.34 7.53 -27.27
C PRO A 291 14.35 8.68 -27.12
N SER A 292 14.79 9.28 -28.23
CA SER A 292 15.87 10.29 -28.24
C SER A 292 15.63 11.47 -27.29
N ARG A 293 14.37 11.92 -27.15
CA ARG A 293 13.99 12.97 -26.19
C ARG A 293 14.23 12.55 -24.74
N TRP A 294 13.96 11.29 -24.40
CA TRP A 294 14.17 10.76 -23.05
C TRP A 294 15.66 10.58 -22.78
N GLN A 295 16.42 10.07 -23.76
CA GLN A 295 17.87 9.97 -23.65
C GLN A 295 18.50 11.33 -23.32
N ARG A 296 18.10 12.39 -24.04
CA ARG A 296 18.62 13.74 -23.83
C ARG A 296 18.35 14.22 -22.40
N ILE A 297 17.11 14.09 -21.93
CA ILE A 297 16.72 14.49 -20.56
C ILE A 297 17.53 13.71 -19.53
N ILE A 298 17.68 12.39 -19.70
CA ILE A 298 18.42 11.55 -18.76
C ILE A 298 19.89 11.97 -18.73
N LYS A 299 20.54 12.13 -19.89
CA LYS A 299 21.94 12.56 -19.98
C LYS A 299 22.16 13.92 -19.32
N GLU A 300 21.35 14.93 -19.66
CA GLU A 300 21.44 16.26 -19.04
C GLU A 300 21.38 16.22 -17.51
N GLN A 301 20.44 15.44 -16.94
CA GLN A 301 20.29 15.36 -15.49
C GLN A 301 21.41 14.55 -14.84
N VAL A 302 21.84 13.46 -15.47
CA VAL A 302 22.95 12.66 -14.98
C VAL A 302 24.23 13.48 -14.98
N GLU A 303 24.51 14.27 -16.02
CA GLU A 303 25.68 15.15 -16.09
C GLU A 303 25.71 16.16 -14.93
N ILE A 304 24.55 16.71 -14.57
CA ILE A 304 24.41 17.66 -13.45
C ILE A 304 24.70 17.00 -12.10
N TYR A 305 24.18 15.79 -11.86
CA TYR A 305 24.20 15.16 -10.53
C TYR A 305 25.32 14.14 -10.33
N LEU A 306 25.85 13.60 -11.42
CA LEU A 306 26.84 12.54 -11.51
C LEU A 306 27.66 12.72 -12.81
N PRO A 307 28.47 13.79 -12.94
CA PRO A 307 29.22 14.08 -14.16
C PRO A 307 30.11 12.91 -14.58
N ASP A 308 30.67 12.19 -13.60
CA ASP A 308 31.50 11.01 -13.87
C ASP A 308 30.72 9.85 -14.48
N PHE A 309 29.39 9.79 -14.37
CA PHE A 309 28.60 8.63 -14.78
C PHE A 309 28.48 8.49 -16.29
N LEU A 310 28.57 9.55 -17.08
CA LEU A 310 28.41 9.46 -18.54
C LEU A 310 29.69 9.08 -19.31
N GLY A 311 30.83 9.04 -18.61
CA GLY A 311 32.14 8.61 -19.14
C GLY A 311 32.30 7.10 -19.27
#